data_AF-A0A970JQ21-F1
#
_entry.id   AF-A0A970JQ21-F1
#
_cell.length_a   1.000
_cell.length_b   1.000
_cell.length_c   1.000
_cell.angle_alpha   90.00
_cell.angle_beta   90.00
_cell.angle_gamma   90.00
#
_symmetry.space_group_name_H-M   'P 1'
#
loop_
_entity.id
_entity.type
_entity.pdbx_description
1 polymer ?
#
loop_
_entity_poly.entity_id
_entity_poly.type
_entity_poly.pdbx_seq_one_letter_code
_entity_poly.pdbx_strand_id
1 'polypeptide(L)'
;MDNNKKNPIIRFEEFKELYEKNGGDSNPENPYAWEQRKLGDITESFSGGTPSASNKAYYGGEIPFIRSGEINDDSTELCITNEGLNNSSAKVVNKGDILYALYGATSGEVGISQINGAINQAILAIIPTKNDDSYLITQWLKKQKNSIISTY
;
A
#
# COMPACT_ATOMS: atom_id res chain seq x y z
N MET A 1 -16.59 28.12 -7.69
CA MET A 1 -15.36 28.87 -8.07
C MET A 1 -14.33 28.42 -7.06
N ASP A 2 -13.37 27.54 -7.31
CA ASP A 2 -12.57 27.32 -8.52
C ASP A 2 -12.09 25.85 -8.57
N ASN A 3 -12.40 25.13 -9.65
CA ASN A 3 -12.21 23.67 -9.79
C ASN A 3 -10.90 23.32 -10.53
N ASN A 4 -9.80 24.01 -10.24
CA ASN A 4 -8.58 23.85 -11.02
C ASN A 4 -7.26 23.96 -10.24
N LYS A 5 -7.21 23.47 -8.99
CA LYS A 5 -5.92 23.10 -8.40
C LYS A 5 -5.46 21.78 -9.01
N LYS A 6 -4.91 21.84 -10.23
CA LYS A 6 -3.96 20.81 -10.67
C LYS A 6 -2.85 20.80 -9.61
N ASN A 7 -2.69 19.67 -8.92
CA ASN A 7 -1.53 19.48 -8.07
C ASN A 7 -0.29 19.78 -8.93
N PRO A 8 0.54 20.77 -8.57
CA PRO A 8 1.71 21.08 -9.38
C PRO A 8 2.59 19.83 -9.43
N ILE A 9 2.99 19.44 -10.64
CA ILE A 9 4.06 18.45 -10.82
C ILE A 9 5.33 19.17 -10.38
N ILE A 10 5.70 19.03 -9.11
CA ILE A 10 6.95 19.57 -8.58
C ILE A 10 8.08 18.78 -9.22
N ARG A 11 8.95 19.47 -9.97
CA ARG A 11 10.14 18.84 -10.56
C ARG A 11 11.15 18.52 -9.45
N PHE A 12 11.97 17.50 -9.64
CA PHE A 12 12.92 17.05 -8.60
C PHE A 12 13.86 18.16 -8.08
N GLU A 13 14.27 19.08 -8.95
CA GLU A 13 15.09 20.23 -8.55
C GLU A 13 14.32 21.26 -7.73
N GLU A 14 13.05 21.52 -8.10
CA GLU A 14 12.15 22.38 -7.32
C GLU A 14 11.86 21.76 -5.95
N PHE A 15 11.71 20.43 -5.89
CA PHE A 15 11.55 19.70 -4.63
C PHE A 15 12.77 19.88 -3.72
N LYS A 16 13.98 19.79 -4.26
CA LYS A 16 15.22 19.92 -3.50
C LYS A 16 15.38 21.33 -2.93
N GLU A 17 15.16 22.36 -3.75
CA GLU A 17 15.18 23.76 -3.28
C GLU A 17 14.12 24.04 -2.21
N LEU A 18 12.89 23.53 -2.39
CA LEU A 18 11.80 23.72 -1.42
C LEU A 18 12.07 22.97 -0.10
N TYR A 19 12.63 21.76 -0.17
CA TYR A 19 12.99 21.00 1.02
C TYR A 19 14.16 21.63 1.78
N GLU A 20 15.20 22.09 1.09
CA GLU A 20 16.34 22.78 1.71
C GLU A 20 15.92 24.12 2.34
N LYS A 21 14.97 24.82 1.72
CA LYS A 21 14.48 26.13 2.20
C LYS A 21 13.50 26.03 3.36
N ASN A 22 12.65 25.00 3.37
CA ASN A 22 11.55 24.90 4.33
C ASN A 22 11.69 23.73 5.31
N GLY A 23 12.57 22.75 5.11
CA GLY A 23 12.90 21.72 6.11
C GLY A 23 11.73 20.87 6.64
N GLY A 24 10.59 20.84 5.95
CA GLY A 24 9.36 20.24 6.49
C GLY A 24 8.55 21.15 7.41
N ASP A 25 8.74 22.47 7.29
CA ASP A 25 7.96 23.51 7.97
C ASP A 25 6.46 23.29 7.72
N SER A 26 5.72 23.11 8.82
CA SER A 26 4.26 22.95 8.80
C SER A 26 3.54 24.26 9.15
N ASN A 27 4.24 25.41 9.13
CA ASN A 27 3.64 26.71 9.38
C ASN A 27 2.58 27.01 8.30
N PRO A 28 1.30 27.16 8.67
CA PRO A 28 0.22 27.41 7.70
C PRO A 28 0.34 28.75 6.96
N GLU A 29 1.18 29.68 7.42
CA GLU A 29 1.46 30.94 6.71
C GLU A 29 2.51 30.79 5.59
N ASN A 30 3.26 29.67 5.57
CA ASN A 30 4.19 29.37 4.49
C ASN A 30 3.43 28.74 3.32
N PRO A 31 3.37 29.39 2.13
CA PRO A 31 2.64 28.85 0.99
C PRO A 31 3.24 27.55 0.42
N TYR A 32 4.41 27.14 0.93
CA TYR A 32 5.11 25.91 0.58
C TYR A 32 5.18 24.91 1.76
N ALA A 33 4.46 25.14 2.85
CA ALA A 33 4.42 24.22 3.98
C ALA A 33 3.82 22.87 3.58
N TRP A 34 4.38 21.81 4.15
CA TRP A 34 3.79 20.48 4.03
C TRP A 34 2.55 20.39 4.91
N GLU A 35 1.43 19.98 4.33
CA GLU A 35 0.23 19.68 5.10
C GLU A 35 0.40 18.33 5.83
N GLN A 36 -0.10 18.27 7.06
CA GLN A 36 -0.19 17.01 7.79
C GLN A 36 -1.58 16.41 7.59
N ARG A 37 -1.63 15.12 7.22
CA ARG A 37 -2.86 14.36 7.06
C ARG A 37 -2.76 13.03 7.79
N LYS A 38 -3.90 12.49 8.24
CA LYS A 38 -3.95 11.10 8.70
C LYS A 38 -3.99 10.19 7.48
N LEU A 39 -3.31 9.04 7.55
CA LEU A 39 -3.28 8.07 6.45
C LEU A 39 -4.71 7.64 6.05
N GLY A 40 -5.59 7.39 7.03
CA GLY A 40 -6.99 7.04 6.78
C GLY A 40 -7.84 8.13 6.10
N ASP A 41 -7.38 9.39 6.05
CA ASP A 41 -8.11 10.48 5.37
C ASP A 41 -7.75 10.58 3.87
N ILE A 42 -6.73 9.83 3.43
CA ILE A 42 -6.19 9.84 2.06
C ILE A 42 -6.10 8.45 1.44
N THR A 43 -6.41 7.39 2.18
CA THR A 43 -6.40 6.01 1.69
C THR A 43 -7.63 5.24 2.13
N GLU A 44 -8.12 4.37 1.27
CA GLU A 44 -8.92 3.21 1.68
C GLU A 44 -7.99 2.03 1.96
N SER A 45 -8.41 1.11 2.84
CA SER A 45 -7.61 -0.07 3.13
C SER A 45 -8.48 -1.29 3.41
N PHE A 46 -7.93 -2.45 3.06
CA PHE A 46 -8.56 -3.73 3.34
C PHE A 46 -7.51 -4.84 3.44
N SER A 47 -7.79 -5.83 4.27
CA SER A 47 -7.03 -7.09 4.27
C SER A 47 -7.73 -8.15 3.44
N GLY A 48 -6.97 -9.17 3.06
CA GLY A 48 -7.49 -10.36 2.40
C GLY A 48 -7.83 -11.49 3.36
N GLY A 49 -7.72 -12.71 2.85
CA GLY A 49 -8.09 -13.94 3.52
C GLY A 49 -7.47 -15.14 2.85
N THR A 50 -7.41 -16.26 3.55
CA THR A 50 -6.90 -17.51 2.99
C THR A 50 -8.08 -18.46 2.76
N PRO A 51 -8.26 -19.00 1.54
CA PRO A 51 -9.20 -20.08 1.32
C PRO A 51 -8.93 -21.26 2.25
N SER A 52 -9.94 -22.11 2.48
CA SER A 52 -9.72 -23.29 3.32
C SER A 52 -8.70 -24.24 2.69
N ALA A 53 -7.55 -24.46 3.33
CA ALA A 53 -6.48 -25.35 2.84
C ALA A 53 -6.93 -26.82 2.70
N SER A 54 -7.99 -27.23 3.42
CA SER A 54 -8.57 -28.57 3.29
C SER A 54 -9.36 -28.76 1.99
N ASN A 55 -9.84 -27.68 1.36
CA ASN A 55 -10.53 -27.75 0.08
C ASN A 55 -9.54 -27.53 -1.06
N LYS A 56 -9.04 -28.63 -1.63
CA LYS A 56 -8.07 -28.60 -2.73
C LYS A 56 -8.60 -27.90 -3.99
N ALA A 57 -9.92 -27.85 -4.20
CA ALA A 57 -10.52 -27.18 -5.36
C ALA A 57 -10.33 -25.65 -5.34
N TYR A 58 -9.98 -25.07 -4.20
CA TYR A 58 -9.70 -23.64 -4.07
C TYR A 58 -8.32 -23.22 -4.59
N TYR A 59 -7.43 -24.17 -4.86
CA TYR A 59 -6.03 -23.94 -5.21
C TYR A 59 -5.68 -24.49 -6.59
N GLY A 60 -4.60 -23.99 -7.18
CA GLY A 60 -4.10 -24.42 -8.49
C GLY A 60 -4.86 -23.79 -9.67
N GLY A 61 -5.51 -22.65 -9.45
CA GLY A 61 -6.15 -21.86 -10.50
C GLY A 61 -5.20 -20.85 -11.16
N GLU A 62 -5.77 -19.82 -11.76
CA GLU A 62 -5.02 -18.78 -12.50
C GLU A 62 -4.85 -17.47 -11.71
N ILE A 63 -5.49 -17.34 -10.54
CA ILE A 63 -5.44 -16.10 -9.75
C ILE A 63 -4.22 -16.18 -8.83
N PRO A 64 -3.18 -15.33 -9.01
CA PRO A 64 -2.03 -15.32 -8.11
C PRO A 64 -2.47 -15.04 -6.68
N PHE A 65 -1.90 -15.75 -5.70
CA PHE A 65 -2.24 -15.62 -4.29
C PHE A 65 -1.03 -15.17 -3.48
N ILE A 66 -0.91 -13.86 -3.32
CA ILE A 66 0.21 -13.17 -2.69
C ILE A 66 0.18 -13.40 -1.18
N ARG A 67 1.29 -13.88 -0.63
CA ARG A 67 1.51 -14.04 0.81
C ARG A 67 2.41 -12.93 1.33
N SER A 68 2.41 -12.70 2.65
CA SER A 68 3.14 -11.58 3.26
C SER A 68 4.66 -11.62 3.04
N GLY A 69 5.23 -12.77 2.67
CA GLY A 69 6.63 -12.91 2.27
C GLY A 69 6.93 -12.45 0.85
N GLU A 70 5.90 -12.28 0.02
CA GLU A 70 5.98 -12.08 -1.43
C GLU A 70 5.52 -10.67 -1.85
N ILE A 71 5.29 -9.75 -0.89
CA ILE A 71 4.68 -8.44 -1.16
C ILE A 71 5.54 -7.52 -2.05
N ASN A 72 6.82 -7.86 -2.25
CA ASN A 72 7.74 -7.15 -3.14
C ASN A 72 8.08 -7.96 -4.40
N ASP A 73 7.58 -9.18 -4.52
CA ASP A 73 7.95 -10.11 -5.59
C ASP A 73 7.09 -9.85 -6.83
N ASP A 74 7.66 -10.10 -8.00
CA ASP A 74 6.99 -9.98 -9.29
C ASP A 74 6.26 -11.25 -9.74
N SER A 75 6.27 -12.27 -8.88
CA SER A 75 5.62 -13.57 -9.09
C SER A 75 5.32 -14.24 -7.75
N THR A 76 4.42 -15.22 -7.76
CA THR A 76 4.13 -16.08 -6.60
C THR A 76 3.92 -17.52 -7.10
N GLU A 77 4.29 -18.48 -6.27
CA GLU A 77 4.14 -19.91 -6.59
C GLU A 77 2.72 -20.42 -6.39
N LEU A 78 1.92 -19.71 -5.59
CA LEU A 78 0.60 -20.15 -5.19
C LEU A 78 -0.48 -19.39 -5.95
N CYS A 79 -1.37 -20.14 -6.59
CA CYS A 79 -2.55 -19.60 -7.23
C CYS A 79 -3.83 -20.20 -6.65
N ILE A 80 -4.91 -19.42 -6.63
CA ILE A 80 -6.25 -19.84 -6.24
C ILE A 80 -7.19 -19.86 -7.44
N THR A 81 -8.26 -20.62 -7.32
CA THR A 81 -9.34 -20.66 -8.32
C THR A 81 -10.34 -19.52 -8.08
N ASN A 82 -11.19 -19.23 -9.08
CA ASN A 82 -12.34 -18.35 -8.89
C ASN A 82 -13.25 -18.84 -7.74
N GLU A 83 -13.39 -20.16 -7.57
CA GLU A 83 -14.15 -20.74 -6.47
C GLU A 83 -13.50 -20.43 -5.12
N GLY A 84 -12.17 -20.55 -5.02
CA GLY A 84 -11.42 -20.21 -3.81
C GLY A 84 -11.51 -18.72 -3.47
N LEU A 85 -11.45 -17.84 -4.47
CA LEU A 85 -11.65 -16.41 -4.28
C LEU A 85 -13.07 -16.10 -3.76
N ASN A 86 -14.10 -16.61 -4.43
CA ASN A 86 -15.50 -16.29 -4.12
C ASN A 86 -16.00 -16.91 -2.80
N ASN A 87 -15.36 -17.98 -2.31
CA ASN A 87 -15.73 -18.68 -1.08
C ASN A 87 -14.73 -18.45 0.06
N SER A 88 -13.99 -17.35 0.01
CA SER A 88 -13.09 -16.93 1.10
C SER A 88 -13.12 -15.41 1.26
N SER A 89 -12.40 -14.92 2.27
CA SER A 89 -12.15 -13.49 2.44
C SER A 89 -10.95 -12.99 1.64
N ALA A 90 -10.37 -13.80 0.74
CA ALA A 90 -9.34 -13.35 -0.16
C ALA A 90 -9.86 -12.15 -0.97
N LYS A 91 -9.02 -11.14 -1.16
CA LYS A 91 -9.39 -9.93 -1.92
C LYS A 91 -8.31 -9.62 -2.94
N VAL A 92 -8.75 -9.17 -4.11
CA VAL A 92 -7.86 -8.84 -5.21
C VAL A 92 -7.26 -7.45 -5.01
N VAL A 93 -5.96 -7.34 -5.29
CA VAL A 93 -5.20 -6.12 -5.44
C VAL A 93 -4.67 -6.03 -6.87
N ASN A 94 -4.39 -4.81 -7.31
CA ASN A 94 -3.78 -4.53 -8.60
C ASN A 94 -2.30 -4.17 -8.43
N LYS A 95 -1.54 -4.35 -9.50
CA LYS A 95 -0.20 -3.81 -9.62
C LYS A 95 -0.23 -2.29 -9.39
N GLY A 96 0.63 -1.81 -8.50
CA GLY A 96 0.65 -0.40 -8.06
C GLY A 96 -0.02 -0.13 -6.71
N ASP A 97 -0.84 -1.07 -6.21
CA ASP A 97 -1.41 -0.97 -4.85
C ASP A 97 -0.31 -1.14 -3.81
N ILE A 98 -0.46 -0.46 -2.66
CA ILE A 98 0.50 -0.57 -1.56
C ILE A 98 0.13 -1.78 -0.71
N LEU A 99 1.09 -2.66 -0.43
CA LEU A 99 0.92 -3.85 0.40
C LEU A 99 1.75 -3.71 1.68
N TYR A 100 1.10 -3.86 2.84
CA TYR A 100 1.74 -3.79 4.15
C TYR A 100 1.59 -5.13 4.87
N ALA A 101 2.69 -5.74 5.28
CA ALA A 101 2.69 -6.99 6.04
C ALA A 101 2.37 -6.72 7.51
N LEU A 102 1.24 -7.25 7.99
CA LEU A 102 0.69 -6.92 9.31
C LEU A 102 1.37 -7.67 10.45
N TYR A 103 1.80 -8.90 10.21
CA TYR A 103 2.38 -9.78 11.24
C TYR A 103 3.22 -10.90 10.62
N GLY A 104 3.88 -11.68 11.48
CA GLY A 104 4.80 -12.74 11.09
C GLY A 104 6.23 -12.23 10.88
N ALA A 105 7.06 -13.02 10.22
CA ALA A 105 8.48 -12.70 10.03
C ALA A 105 8.71 -11.40 9.22
N THR A 106 7.72 -10.98 8.42
CA THR A 106 7.77 -9.76 7.61
C THR A 106 6.95 -8.61 8.21
N SER A 107 6.59 -8.65 9.49
CA SER A 107 5.82 -7.59 10.14
C SER A 107 6.45 -6.20 9.92
N GLY A 108 5.63 -5.26 9.46
CA GLY A 108 6.02 -3.89 9.18
C GLY A 108 6.73 -3.68 7.84
N GLU A 109 6.96 -4.73 7.06
CA GLU A 109 7.41 -4.58 5.67
C GLU A 109 6.32 -3.99 4.80
N VAL A 110 6.72 -3.15 3.85
CA VAL A 110 5.81 -2.48 2.92
C VAL A 110 6.40 -2.46 1.51
N GLY A 111 5.56 -2.78 0.54
CA GLY A 111 5.89 -2.84 -0.87
C GLY A 111 4.80 -2.25 -1.76
N ILE A 112 5.14 -2.06 -3.04
CA ILE A 112 4.15 -1.77 -4.09
C ILE A 112 3.96 -3.07 -4.85
N SER A 113 2.70 -3.54 -4.94
CA SER A 113 2.38 -4.78 -5.62
C SER A 113 2.91 -4.77 -7.06
N GLN A 114 3.68 -5.79 -7.43
CA GLN A 114 4.19 -5.97 -8.78
C GLN A 114 3.27 -6.82 -9.66
N ILE A 115 2.26 -7.45 -9.05
CA ILE A 115 1.32 -8.38 -9.70
C ILE A 115 -0.13 -8.02 -9.37
N ASN A 116 -1.03 -8.37 -10.27
CA ASN A 116 -2.46 -8.43 -9.95
C ASN A 116 -2.72 -9.79 -9.30
N GLY A 117 -3.37 -9.82 -8.13
CA GLY A 117 -3.56 -11.08 -7.41
C GLY A 117 -4.41 -10.92 -6.18
N ALA A 118 -4.85 -12.04 -5.62
CA ALA A 118 -5.52 -12.07 -4.33
C ALA A 118 -4.49 -12.05 -3.19
N ILE A 119 -4.78 -11.33 -2.11
CA ILE A 119 -3.94 -11.28 -0.90
C ILE A 119 -4.54 -12.11 0.23
N ASN A 120 -3.69 -12.59 1.13
CA ASN A 120 -4.12 -13.23 2.36
C ASN A 120 -4.40 -12.22 3.49
N GLN A 121 -4.83 -12.72 4.66
CA GLN A 121 -5.16 -11.88 5.82
C GLN A 121 -3.95 -11.27 6.54
N ALA A 122 -2.73 -11.70 6.20
CA ALA A 122 -1.49 -11.13 6.76
C ALA A 122 -1.04 -9.86 6.02
N ILE A 123 -1.76 -9.45 4.97
CA ILE A 123 -1.47 -8.27 4.17
C ILE A 123 -2.62 -7.27 4.33
N LEU A 124 -2.26 -5.99 4.49
CA LEU A 124 -3.15 -4.85 4.34
C LEU A 124 -2.85 -4.17 3.01
N ALA A 125 -3.82 -4.17 2.11
CA ALA A 125 -3.81 -3.31 0.93
C ALA A 125 -4.18 -1.89 1.34
N ILE A 126 -3.43 -0.90 0.86
CA ILE A 126 -3.64 0.53 1.11
C ILE A 126 -3.76 1.22 -0.25
N ILE A 127 -4.92 1.80 -0.53
CA ILE A 127 -5.31 2.35 -1.83
C ILE A 127 -5.48 3.86 -1.70
N PRO A 128 -4.63 4.69 -2.34
CA PRO A 128 -4.76 6.15 -2.29
C PRO A 128 -6.04 6.64 -2.98
N THR A 129 -6.77 7.58 -2.36
CA THR A 129 -8.08 8.06 -2.88
C THR A 129 -8.04 9.45 -3.52
N LYS A 130 -6.97 10.23 -3.35
CA LYS A 130 -6.89 11.64 -3.79
C LYS A 130 -5.80 11.92 -4.84
N ASN A 131 -5.45 10.93 -5.67
CA ASN A 131 -4.28 10.96 -6.56
C ASN A 131 -2.96 11.19 -5.81
N ASP A 132 -2.89 10.77 -4.55
CA ASP A 132 -1.64 10.74 -3.79
C ASP A 132 -0.74 9.63 -4.35
N ASP A 133 0.57 9.89 -4.39
CA ASP A 133 1.54 8.97 -4.98
C ASP A 133 1.79 7.77 -4.06
N SER A 134 1.43 6.56 -4.53
CA SER A 134 1.71 5.29 -3.82
C SER A 134 3.17 5.15 -3.42
N TYR A 135 4.10 5.70 -4.21
CA TYR A 135 5.52 5.70 -3.90
C TYR A 135 5.83 6.54 -2.66
N LEU A 136 5.28 7.76 -2.57
CA LEU A 136 5.51 8.63 -1.42
C LEU A 136 4.98 8.01 -0.13
N ILE A 137 3.75 7.48 -0.16
CA ILE A 137 3.14 6.79 0.98
C ILE A 137 3.97 5.57 1.37
N THR A 138 4.45 4.79 0.40
CA THR A 138 5.34 3.65 0.64
C THR A 138 6.65 4.08 1.31
N GLN A 139 7.32 5.12 0.84
CA GLN A 139 8.56 5.62 1.46
C GLN A 139 8.32 6.12 2.88
N TRP A 140 7.19 6.80 3.11
CA TRP A 140 6.80 7.24 4.43
C TRP A 140 6.58 6.04 5.38
N LEU A 141 5.83 5.02 4.95
CA LEU A 141 5.61 3.79 5.73
C LEU A 141 6.92 3.06 6.05
N LYS A 142 7.86 2.97 5.09
CA LYS A 142 9.21 2.42 5.32
C LYS A 142 9.95 3.19 6.41
N LYS A 143 9.92 4.52 6.35
CA LYS A 143 10.52 5.39 7.38
C LYS A 143 9.88 5.19 8.75
N GLN A 144 8.57 5.01 8.81
CA GLN A 144 7.82 4.85 10.07
C GLN A 144 7.85 3.43 10.64
N LYS A 145 8.41 2.45 9.93
CA LYS A 145 8.39 1.02 10.32
C LYS A 145 8.67 0.80 11.80
N ASN A 146 9.82 1.27 12.30
CA ASN A 146 10.23 1.06 13.69
C ASN A 146 9.25 1.66 14.70
N SER A 147 8.68 2.83 14.40
CA SER A 147 7.68 3.48 15.28
C SER A 147 6.36 2.72 15.28
N ILE A 148 5.93 2.19 14.13
CA ILE A 148 4.68 1.44 14.01
C ILE A 148 4.78 0.11 14.77
N ILE A 149 5.87 -0.65 14.54
CA ILE A 149 6.05 -1.96 15.18
C ILE A 149 6.33 -1.87 16.67
N SER A 150 6.92 -0.78 17.17
CA SER A 150 7.21 -0.62 18.61
C SER A 150 6.00 -0.21 19.44
N THR A 151 4.89 0.13 18.80
CA THR A 151 3.67 0.58 19.50
C THR A 151 2.92 -0.58 20.16
N TYR A 152 3.26 -1.82 19.82
CA TYR A 152 2.62 -3.04 20.34
C TYR A 152 3.66 -4.10 20.74
#